data_AF-A0A354I413-F1
#
_entry.id   AF-A0A354I413-F1
#
_cell.length_a   1.000
_cell.length_b   1.000
_cell.length_c   1.000
_cell.angle_alpha   90.00
_cell.angle_beta   90.00
_cell.angle_gamma   90.00
#
_symmetry.space_group_name_H-M   'P 1'
#
loop_
_entity.id
_entity.type
_entity.pdbx_description
1 polymer ?
#
loop_
_entity_poly.entity_id
_entity_poly.type
_entity_poly.pdbx_seq_one_letter_code
_entity_poly.pdbx_strand_id
1 'polypeptide(L)'
;MSRAMGDDIFSQYLEGLYGKGKFVKSSRAIELIEQTSHHREIKDSMIEIVNQTRKCDMANAFRPLTPLKKYQFRKYFNELGISPVSFPDSWGRESFENPVTYIMTKNVNSR
;
A
#
# COMPACT_ATOMS: atom_id res chain seq x y z
N MET A 1 25.91 -11.53 -15.58
CA MET A 1 25.42 -10.21 -15.12
C MET A 1 24.19 -9.85 -15.95
N SER A 2 22.96 -9.98 -15.42
CA SER A 2 21.74 -9.40 -16.05
C SER A 2 20.42 -9.65 -15.29
N ARG A 3 20.33 -10.54 -14.29
CA ARG A 3 19.07 -10.76 -13.54
C ARG A 3 18.73 -9.67 -12.52
N ALA A 4 19.73 -9.08 -11.85
CA ALA A 4 19.51 -8.14 -10.76
C ALA A 4 18.81 -6.83 -11.18
N MET A 5 19.10 -6.29 -12.38
CA MET A 5 18.47 -5.04 -12.85
C MET A 5 16.98 -5.20 -13.16
N GLY A 6 16.53 -6.37 -13.62
CA GLY A 6 15.13 -6.61 -13.97
C GLY A 6 14.23 -6.75 -12.74
N ASP A 7 14.72 -7.46 -11.73
CA ASP A 7 14.01 -7.66 -10.46
C ASP A 7 13.90 -6.35 -9.67
N ASP A 8 14.92 -5.48 -9.73
CA ASP A 8 14.91 -4.16 -9.10
C ASP A 8 13.89 -3.20 -9.75
N ILE A 9 13.76 -3.18 -11.07
CA ILE A 9 12.80 -2.31 -11.77
C ILE A 9 11.36 -2.76 -11.48
N PHE A 10 11.11 -4.07 -11.52
CA PHE A 10 9.79 -4.62 -11.23
C PHE A 10 9.38 -4.38 -9.77
N SER A 11 10.31 -4.56 -8.83
CA SER A 11 10.08 -4.28 -7.42
C SER A 11 9.80 -2.79 -7.18
N GLN A 12 10.59 -1.90 -7.76
CA GLN A 12 10.35 -0.45 -7.67
C GLN A 12 9.02 -0.04 -8.30
N TYR A 13 8.63 -0.67 -9.41
CA TYR A 13 7.33 -0.44 -10.04
C TYR A 13 6.17 -0.88 -9.13
N LEU A 14 6.25 -2.08 -8.56
CA LEU A 14 5.22 -2.62 -7.67
C LEU A 14 5.17 -1.88 -6.32
N GLU A 15 6.30 -1.48 -5.73
CA GLU A 15 6.34 -0.58 -4.58
C GLU A 15 5.74 0.77 -4.93
N GLY A 16 6.01 1.25 -6.15
CA GLY A 16 5.37 2.38 -6.78
C GLY A 16 3.89 2.17 -7.11
N LEU A 17 3.31 0.99 -6.94
CA LEU A 17 1.88 0.77 -7.09
C LEU A 17 1.19 0.57 -5.75
N TYR A 18 1.80 -0.17 -4.83
CA TYR A 18 1.16 -0.67 -3.62
C TYR A 18 1.78 -0.15 -2.32
N GLY A 19 2.86 0.62 -2.40
CA GLY A 19 3.70 0.91 -1.25
C GLY A 19 4.49 -0.33 -0.79
N LYS A 20 5.12 -0.21 0.38
CA LYS A 20 5.94 -1.26 1.01
C LYS A 20 5.22 -1.98 2.15
N GLY A 21 4.08 -1.46 2.58
CA GLY A 21 3.32 -2.02 3.69
C GLY A 21 2.53 -3.27 3.32
N LYS A 22 2.11 -4.00 4.35
CA LYS A 22 1.23 -5.18 4.22
C LYS A 22 -0.19 -4.78 3.84
N PHE A 23 -0.89 -5.68 3.18
CA PHE A 23 -2.30 -5.52 2.90
C PHE A 23 -3.05 -5.94 4.17
N VAL A 24 -3.99 -5.11 4.62
CA VAL A 24 -4.78 -5.36 5.83
C VAL A 24 -6.27 -5.19 5.53
N LYS A 25 -7.11 -5.60 6.47
CA LYS A 25 -8.55 -5.30 6.46
C LYS A 25 -8.80 -3.79 6.41
N SER A 26 -9.86 -3.38 5.72
CA SER A 26 -10.22 -1.96 5.62
C SER A 26 -10.45 -1.33 6.99
N SER A 27 -11.17 -2.01 7.90
CA SER A 27 -11.37 -1.55 9.28
C SER A 27 -10.05 -1.32 10.00
N ARG A 28 -9.11 -2.26 9.87
CA ARG A 28 -7.78 -2.17 10.49
C ARG A 28 -6.94 -1.03 9.90
N ALA A 29 -6.99 -0.79 8.59
CA ALA A 29 -6.32 0.34 7.97
C ALA A 29 -6.85 1.67 8.53
N ILE A 30 -8.18 1.81 8.64
CA ILE A 30 -8.83 3.01 9.18
C ILE A 30 -8.44 3.23 10.65
N GLU A 31 -8.45 2.17 11.47
CA GLU A 31 -8.03 2.25 12.87
C GLU A 31 -6.59 2.75 13.01
N LEU A 32 -5.67 2.23 12.21
CA LEU A 32 -4.26 2.65 12.21
C LEU A 32 -4.10 4.11 11.78
N ILE A 33 -4.86 4.57 10.79
CA ILE A 33 -4.86 5.97 10.35
C ILE A 33 -5.37 6.88 11.47
N GLU A 34 -6.44 6.48 12.15
CA GLU A 34 -7.03 7.26 13.24
C GLU A 34 -6.09 7.42 14.45
N GLN A 35 -5.22 6.44 14.70
CA GLN A 35 -4.21 6.48 15.76
C GLN A 35 -3.01 7.39 15.46
N THR A 36 -2.89 7.94 14.25
CA THR A 36 -1.78 8.84 13.90
C THR A 36 -1.91 10.23 14.53
N SER A 37 -0.80 10.95 14.62
CA SER A 37 -0.76 12.36 15.05
C SER A 37 -1.09 13.36 13.92
N HIS A 38 -1.44 12.87 12.72
CA HIS A 38 -1.77 13.74 11.60
C HIS A 38 -3.04 14.58 11.86
N HIS A 39 -3.11 15.74 11.21
CA HIS A 39 -4.33 16.55 11.20
C HIS A 39 -5.52 15.79 10.60
N ARG A 40 -6.74 16.13 11.04
CA ARG A 40 -7.98 15.46 10.63
C ARG A 40 -8.14 15.39 9.11
N GLU A 41 -7.87 16.48 8.40
CA GLU A 41 -7.95 16.52 6.93
C GLU A 41 -7.04 15.49 6.24
N ILE A 42 -5.87 15.23 6.80
CA ILE A 42 -4.92 14.24 6.29
C ILE A 42 -5.46 12.83 6.54
N LYS A 43 -5.97 12.57 7.76
CA LYS A 43 -6.60 11.29 8.10
C LYS A 43 -7.79 10.99 7.20
N ASP A 44 -8.68 11.96 7.02
CA ASP A 44 -9.87 11.83 6.17
C ASP A 44 -9.47 11.54 4.72
N SER A 45 -8.44 12.22 4.21
CA SER A 45 -7.89 11.95 2.87
C SER A 45 -7.32 10.52 2.75
N MET A 46 -6.62 10.03 3.78
CA MET A 46 -6.08 8.67 3.79
C MET A 46 -7.20 7.62 3.84
N ILE A 47 -8.23 7.85 4.65
CA ILE A 47 -9.42 6.98 4.73
C ILE A 47 -10.14 6.95 3.39
N GLU A 48 -10.29 8.10 2.73
CA GLU A 48 -10.91 8.17 1.41
C GLU A 48 -10.11 7.37 0.38
N ILE A 49 -8.77 7.46 0.39
CA ILE A 49 -7.92 6.62 -0.47
C ILE A 49 -8.20 5.14 -0.22
N VAL A 50 -8.22 4.69 1.05
CA VAL A 50 -8.52 3.29 1.41
C VAL A 50 -9.91 2.87 0.91
N ASN A 51 -10.90 3.75 0.97
CA ASN A 51 -12.25 3.46 0.49
C ASN A 51 -12.34 3.41 -1.04
N GLN A 52 -11.58 4.26 -1.74
CA GLN A 52 -11.54 4.30 -3.20
C GLN A 52 -10.83 3.09 -3.79
N THR A 53 -9.71 2.66 -3.20
CA THR A 53 -8.96 1.48 -3.66
C THR A 53 -9.75 0.17 -3.55
N ARG A 54 -10.86 0.14 -2.80
CA ARG A 54 -11.81 -0.98 -2.78
C ARG A 54 -12.74 -1.00 -4.01
N LYS A 55 -12.93 0.14 -4.66
CA LYS A 55 -13.90 0.34 -5.75
C LYS A 55 -13.22 0.42 -7.11
N CYS A 56 -12.00 0.92 -7.15
CA CYS A 56 -11.22 1.12 -8.37
C CYS A 56 -9.75 0.80 -8.14
N ASP A 57 -8.97 0.79 -9.22
CA ASP A 57 -7.51 0.63 -9.13
C ASP A 57 -6.83 1.82 -8.43
N MET A 58 -5.58 1.60 -8.03
CA MET A 58 -4.74 2.61 -7.36
C MET A 58 -4.53 3.89 -8.18
N ALA A 59 -4.41 3.79 -9.50
CA ALA A 59 -4.18 4.96 -10.34
C ALA A 59 -5.40 5.90 -10.29
N ASN A 60 -6.60 5.32 -10.28
CA ASN A 60 -7.86 6.02 -10.15
C ASN A 60 -8.10 6.56 -8.73
N ALA A 61 -7.80 5.77 -7.68
CA ALA A 61 -7.93 6.21 -6.30
C ALA A 61 -7.06 7.44 -5.97
N PHE A 62 -5.87 7.52 -6.57
CA PHE A 62 -4.96 8.66 -6.41
C PHE A 62 -5.15 9.75 -7.47
N ARG A 63 -5.96 9.53 -8.52
CA ARG A 63 -6.13 10.46 -9.65
C ARG A 63 -6.46 11.89 -9.23
N PRO A 64 -7.31 12.14 -8.20
CA PRO A 64 -7.64 13.50 -7.76
C PRO A 64 -6.48 14.27 -7.13
N LEU A 65 -5.37 13.59 -6.80
CA LEU A 65 -4.26 14.17 -6.03
C LEU A 65 -3.14 14.69 -6.93
N THR A 66 -2.51 15.79 -6.50
CA THR A 66 -1.28 16.28 -7.14
C THR A 66 -0.12 15.29 -6.96
N PRO A 67 0.90 15.28 -7.83
CA PRO A 67 2.06 14.39 -7.69
C PRO A 67 2.73 14.47 -6.31
N LEU A 68 2.85 15.68 -5.74
CA LEU A 68 3.38 15.88 -4.39
C LEU A 68 2.53 15.18 -3.33
N LYS A 69 1.20 15.34 -3.37
CA LYS A 69 0.29 14.67 -2.43
C LYS A 69 0.33 13.15 -2.60
N LYS A 70 0.41 12.64 -3.84
CA LYS A 70 0.57 11.20 -4.09
C LYS A 70 1.81 10.65 -3.40
N TYR A 71 2.94 11.35 -3.52
CA TYR A 71 4.18 10.97 -2.85
C TYR A 71 4.05 11.01 -1.31
N GLN A 72 3.47 12.09 -0.77
CA GLN A 72 3.27 12.24 0.68
C GLN A 72 2.39 11.13 1.26
N PHE A 73 1.22 10.86 0.68
CA PHE A 73 0.33 9.83 1.21
C PHE A 73 0.94 8.44 1.13
N ARG A 74 1.71 8.13 0.08
CA ARG A 74 2.46 6.86 0.02
C ARG A 74 3.46 6.74 1.15
N LYS A 75 4.16 7.83 1.49
CA LYS A 75 5.06 7.86 2.65
C LYS A 75 4.30 7.57 3.94
N TYR A 76 3.13 8.20 4.16
CA TYR A 76 2.32 7.97 5.36
C TYR A 76 1.82 6.52 5.47
N PHE A 77 1.33 5.92 4.39
CA PHE A 77 0.95 4.50 4.40
C PHE A 77 2.14 3.58 4.71
N ASN A 78 3.32 3.88 4.14
CA ASN A 78 4.54 3.13 4.42
C ASN A 78 4.99 3.27 5.88
N GLU A 79 4.89 4.46 6.47
CA GLU A 79 5.19 4.70 7.90
C GLU A 79 4.25 3.91 8.82
N LEU A 80 2.99 3.70 8.41
CA LEU A 80 2.05 2.81 9.08
C LEU A 80 2.30 1.32 8.82
N GLY A 81 3.24 0.99 7.93
CA GLY A 81 3.52 -0.37 7.53
C GLY A 81 2.37 -1.04 6.78
N ILE A 82 1.45 -0.29 6.19
CA ILE A 82 0.29 -0.82 5.46
C ILE A 82 0.25 -0.33 4.00
N SER A 83 -0.35 -1.13 3.13
CA SER A 83 -0.70 -0.71 1.78
C SER A 83 -1.98 0.14 1.82
N PRO A 84 -2.12 1.18 0.96
CA PRO A 84 -3.41 1.84 0.72
C PRO A 84 -4.45 0.88 0.12
N VAL A 85 -4.03 -0.24 -0.46
CA VAL A 85 -4.93 -1.31 -0.88
C VAL A 85 -5.27 -2.18 0.32
N SER A 86 -6.56 -2.23 0.65
CA SER A 86 -7.11 -3.05 1.71
C SER A 86 -8.04 -4.12 1.15
N PHE A 87 -8.41 -5.09 1.97
CA PHE A 87 -9.39 -6.11 1.61
C PHE A 87 -10.60 -6.09 2.55
N PRO A 88 -11.75 -6.66 2.12
CA PRO A 88 -12.98 -6.63 2.90
C PRO A 88 -12.83 -7.28 4.28
N ASP A 89 -13.53 -6.74 5.28
CA ASP A 89 -13.51 -7.27 6.65
C ASP A 89 -14.07 -8.70 6.76
N SER A 90 -14.90 -9.11 5.79
CA SER A 90 -15.44 -10.47 5.67
C SER A 90 -14.39 -11.53 5.30
N TRP A 91 -13.18 -11.12 4.92
CA TRP A 91 -12.12 -12.06 4.56
C TRP A 91 -11.51 -12.70 5.81
N GLY A 92 -11.26 -14.01 5.74
CA GLY A 92 -10.84 -14.80 6.91
C GLY A 92 -9.38 -14.61 7.35
N ARG A 93 -8.58 -13.81 6.63
CA ARG A 93 -7.19 -13.51 7.02
C ARG A 93 -7.07 -12.08 7.53
N GLU A 94 -6.20 -11.86 8.51
CA GLU A 94 -5.97 -10.53 9.09
C GLU A 94 -5.04 -9.64 8.27
N SER A 95 -4.09 -10.24 7.53
CA SER A 95 -3.18 -9.52 6.65
C SER A 95 -2.56 -10.41 5.59
N PHE A 96 -2.07 -9.80 4.51
CA PHE A 96 -1.19 -10.43 3.54
C PHE A 96 0.10 -9.61 3.41
N GLU A 97 1.23 -10.31 3.26
CA GLU A 97 2.47 -9.63 2.90
C GLU A 97 2.32 -8.88 1.58
N ASN A 98 3.08 -7.81 1.45
CA ASN A 98 3.17 -7.10 0.19
C ASN A 98 3.67 -8.07 -0.90
N PRO A 99 3.04 -8.14 -2.08
CA PRO A 99 3.48 -9.02 -3.17
C PRO A 99 4.96 -8.83 -3.52
N VAL A 100 5.50 -7.61 -3.39
CA VAL A 100 6.94 -7.35 -3.60
C VAL A 100 7.78 -8.11 -2.58
N THR A 101 7.43 -7.99 -1.29
CA THR A 101 8.12 -8.71 -0.21
C THR A 101 8.02 -10.22 -0.40
N TYR A 102 6.84 -10.72 -0.79
CA TYR A 102 6.64 -12.15 -1.05
C TYR A 102 7.53 -12.63 -2.22
N ILE A 103 7.52 -11.92 -3.35
CA ILE A 103 8.33 -12.28 -4.54
C ILE A 103 9.81 -12.28 -4.17
N MET A 104 10.30 -11.24 -3.50
CA MET A 104 11.69 -11.12 -3.10
C MET A 104 12.13 -12.20 -2.09
N THR A 105 11.26 -12.61 -1.17
CA THR A 105 11.63 -13.57 -0.11
C THR A 105 11.43 -15.03 -0.53
N LYS A 106 10.45 -15.33 -1.38
CA LYS A 106 10.10 -16.71 -1.79
C LYS A 106 10.80 -17.14 -3.08
N ASN A 107 11.05 -16.23 -4.03
CA ASN A 107 11.79 -16.59 -5.26
C ASN A 107 13.31 -16.71 -5.03
N VAL A 108 13.86 -16.12 -3.96
CA VAL A 108 15.29 -16.26 -3.64
C VAL A 108 15.62 -17.63 -3.01
N ASN A 109 14.63 -18.30 -2.41
CA ASN A 109 14.79 -19.62 -1.77
C ASN A 109 14.41 -20.81 -2.68
N SER A 110 14.24 -20.60 -3.99
CA SER A 110 14.05 -21.67 -4.98
C SER A 110 15.40 -22.08 -5.61
N ARG A 111 16.40 -22.38 -4.78
CA ARG A 111 17.70 -22.92 -5.20
C ARG A 111 17.97 -24.24 -4.50
#